data_AF-A0A4Y2LI35-F1
#
_entry.id   AF-A0A4Y2LI35-F1
#
_cell.length_a   1.000
_cell.length_b   1.000
_cell.length_c   1.000
_cell.angle_alpha   90.00
_cell.angle_beta   90.00
_cell.angle_gamma   90.00
#
_symmetry.space_group_name_H-M   'P 1'
#
loop_
_entity.id
_entity.type
_entity.pdbx_description
1 polymer ?
#
loop_
_entity_poly.entity_id
_entity_poly.type
_entity_poly.pdbx_seq_one_letter_code
_entity_poly.pdbx_strand_id
1 'polypeptide(L)'
;MDNASEWIKEVERISTLANWTNKLKFTNSSSRLAGSAVIWQITQGYRYNDWSEWKAAITSIFKRRITIQEFLAHQSYRKLKRNEILVDYIDAKVALLEKAPFTITKYDSISIITSCVARRCMGYLE
;
A
#
# COMPACT_ATOMS: atom_id res chain seq x y z
N MET A 1 0.53 7.14 -14.01
CA MET A 1 -0.24 6.24 -13.12
C MET A 1 0.79 5.61 -12.21
N ASP A 2 0.93 6.13 -11.00
CA ASP A 2 2.07 5.79 -10.12
C ASP A 2 1.73 4.64 -9.16
N ASN A 3 0.63 3.95 -9.44
CA ASN A 3 0.10 2.87 -8.64
C ASN A 3 -0.11 1.62 -9.51
N ALA A 4 0.77 0.62 -9.34
CA ALA A 4 0.66 -0.64 -10.05
C ALA A 4 -0.68 -1.35 -9.79
N SER A 5 -1.27 -1.20 -8.59
CA SER A 5 -2.56 -1.83 -8.28
C SER A 5 -3.71 -1.24 -9.11
N GLU A 6 -3.73 0.07 -9.34
CA GLU A 6 -4.75 0.72 -10.18
C GLU A 6 -4.58 0.36 -11.65
N TRP A 7 -3.33 0.37 -12.13
CA TRP A 7 -3.04 -0.03 -13.51
C TRP A 7 -3.44 -1.48 -13.78
N ILE A 8 -3.13 -2.41 -12.87
CA ILE A 8 -3.55 -3.81 -12.96
C ILE A 8 -5.07 -3.95 -12.96
N LYS A 9 -5.81 -3.19 -12.13
CA LYS A 9 -7.28 -3.20 -12.15
C LYS A 9 -7.83 -2.79 -13.52
N GLU A 10 -7.22 -1.79 -14.15
CA GLU A 10 -7.62 -1.34 -15.48
C GLU A 10 -7.32 -2.38 -16.56
N VAL A 11 -6.16 -3.05 -16.48
CA VAL A 11 -5.86 -4.19 -17.35
C VAL A 11 -6.89 -5.29 -17.19
N GLU A 12 -7.24 -5.68 -15.96
CA GLU A 12 -8.24 -6.72 -15.70
C GLU A 12 -9.62 -6.31 -16.26
N ARG A 13 -10.02 -5.05 -16.08
CA ARG A 13 -11.27 -4.50 -16.63
C ARG A 13 -11.32 -4.60 -18.16
N ILE A 14 -10.29 -4.10 -18.85
CA ILE A 14 -10.19 -4.15 -20.32
C ILE A 14 -10.15 -5.60 -20.80
N SER A 15 -9.36 -6.44 -20.13
CA SER A 15 -9.19 -7.84 -20.49
C SER A 15 -10.48 -8.65 -20.38
N THR A 16 -11.34 -8.31 -19.40
CA THR A 16 -12.65 -8.94 -19.22
C THR A 16 -13.59 -8.54 -20.34
N LEU A 17 -13.63 -7.24 -20.68
CA LEU A 17 -14.47 -6.73 -21.77
C LEU A 17 -14.07 -7.30 -23.13
N ALA A 18 -12.76 -7.47 -23.36
CA ALA A 18 -12.21 -7.97 -24.62
C ALA A 18 -11.96 -9.49 -24.62
N ASN A 19 -12.37 -10.21 -23.57
CA ASN A 19 -12.20 -11.65 -23.39
C ASN A 19 -10.75 -12.16 -23.63
N TRP A 20 -9.77 -11.46 -23.08
CA TRP A 20 -8.36 -11.82 -23.23
C TRP A 20 -8.00 -13.05 -22.39
N THR A 21 -7.21 -13.95 -22.98
CA THR A 21 -6.57 -15.06 -22.26
C THR A 21 -5.49 -14.52 -21.30
N ASN A 22 -5.15 -15.27 -20.25
CA ASN A 22 -4.09 -14.89 -19.32
C ASN A 22 -2.74 -14.66 -20.03
N LYS A 23 -2.44 -15.45 -21.06
CA LYS A 23 -1.25 -15.27 -21.90
C LYS A 23 -1.26 -13.91 -22.59
N LEU A 24 -2.40 -13.51 -23.17
CA LEU A 24 -2.53 -12.21 -23.81
C LEU A 24 -2.47 -11.06 -22.81
N LYS A 25 -3.09 -11.20 -21.63
CA LYS A 25 -2.98 -10.22 -20.53
C LYS A 25 -1.52 -9.98 -20.16
N PHE A 26 -0.76 -11.05 -19.96
CA PHE A 26 0.66 -10.99 -19.64
C PHE A 26 1.47 -10.33 -20.75
N THR A 27 1.36 -10.79 -21.99
CA THR A 27 2.12 -10.22 -23.13
C THR A 27 1.79 -8.74 -23.36
N ASN A 28 0.51 -8.36 -23.34
CA ASN A 28 0.13 -6.96 -23.53
C ASN A 28 0.55 -6.06 -22.35
N SER A 29 0.52 -6.57 -21.12
CA SER A 29 0.92 -5.77 -19.95
C SER A 29 2.43 -5.58 -19.89
N SER A 30 3.20 -6.65 -20.10
CA SER A 30 4.67 -6.61 -20.12
C SER A 30 5.22 -5.71 -21.23
N SER A 31 4.58 -5.67 -22.41
CA SER A 31 5.00 -4.79 -23.52
C SER A 31 4.74 -3.31 -23.29
N ARG A 32 3.83 -2.97 -22.35
CA ARG A 32 3.46 -1.58 -22.01
C ARG A 32 4.21 -1.03 -20.81
N LEU A 33 5.10 -1.80 -20.21
CA LEU A 33 5.95 -1.31 -19.14
C LEU A 33 6.88 -0.21 -19.66
N ALA A 34 7.23 0.73 -18.80
CA ALA A 34 8.21 1.79 -19.09
C ALA A 34 9.12 2.05 -17.88
N GLY A 35 10.28 2.68 -18.13
CA GLY A 35 11.21 3.09 -17.08
C GLY A 35 11.69 1.92 -16.21
N SER A 36 11.70 2.13 -14.88
CA SER A 36 12.13 1.12 -13.90
C SER A 36 11.33 -0.18 -13.97
N ALA A 37 10.08 -0.16 -14.45
CA ALA A 37 9.27 -1.37 -14.59
C ALA A 37 9.79 -2.29 -15.70
N VAL A 38 10.29 -1.74 -16.81
CA VAL A 38 10.93 -2.54 -17.87
C VAL A 38 12.23 -3.15 -17.38
N ILE A 39 13.04 -2.38 -16.67
CA ILE A 39 14.29 -2.87 -16.08
C ILE A 39 13.98 -4.03 -15.11
N TRP A 40 12.97 -3.87 -14.27
CA TRP A 40 12.49 -4.94 -13.39
C TRP A 40 12.05 -6.17 -14.20
N GLN A 41 11.27 -5.99 -15.27
CA GLN A 41 10.81 -7.09 -16.11
C GLN A 41 11.97 -7.91 -16.67
N ILE A 42 13.00 -7.25 -17.21
CA ILE A 42 14.17 -7.90 -17.82
C ILE A 42 15.05 -8.58 -16.77
N THR A 43 15.22 -7.97 -15.59
CA THR A 43 16.17 -8.46 -14.57
C THR A 43 15.56 -9.50 -13.63
N GLN A 44 14.26 -9.42 -13.35
CA GLN A 44 13.58 -10.25 -12.34
C GLN A 44 12.21 -10.76 -12.81
N GLY A 45 11.42 -9.92 -13.49
CA GLY A 45 10.05 -10.21 -13.87
C GLY A 45 9.91 -11.36 -14.87
N TYR A 46 10.94 -11.65 -15.67
CA TYR A 46 10.98 -12.76 -16.63
C TYR A 46 10.78 -14.14 -16.00
N ARG A 47 10.97 -14.26 -14.69
CA ARG A 47 10.80 -15.52 -13.95
C ARG A 47 9.33 -15.91 -13.78
N TYR A 48 8.40 -14.96 -13.92
CA TYR A 48 6.97 -15.19 -13.75
C TYR A 48 6.31 -15.34 -15.12
N ASN A 49 5.89 -16.56 -15.45
CA ASN A 49 5.26 -16.89 -16.74
C ASN A 49 3.73 -16.97 -16.67
N ASP A 50 3.16 -16.96 -15.46
CA ASP A 50 1.72 -16.87 -15.22
C ASP A 50 1.33 -15.40 -14.93
N TRP A 51 0.23 -14.96 -15.54
CA TRP A 51 -0.42 -13.69 -15.23
C TRP A 51 -0.64 -13.48 -13.73
N SER A 52 -1.11 -14.48 -13.01
CA SER A 52 -1.45 -14.37 -11.58
C SER A 52 -0.20 -14.07 -10.74
N GLU A 53 0.85 -14.84 -10.95
CA GLU A 53 2.14 -14.68 -10.24
C GLU A 53 2.82 -13.37 -10.62
N TRP A 54 2.85 -13.05 -11.92
CA TRP A 54 3.46 -11.82 -12.42
C TRP A 54 2.73 -10.58 -11.88
N LYS A 55 1.40 -10.60 -11.86
CA LYS A 55 0.55 -9.55 -11.29
C LYS A 55 0.84 -9.36 -9.81
N ALA A 56 0.97 -10.43 -9.03
CA ALA A 56 1.30 -10.35 -7.62
C ALA A 56 2.69 -9.74 -7.41
N ALA A 57 3.69 -10.17 -8.20
CA ALA A 57 5.06 -9.69 -8.11
C ALA A 57 5.18 -8.19 -8.45
N ILE A 58 4.60 -7.76 -9.58
CA ILE A 58 4.68 -6.35 -10.00
C ILE A 58 3.92 -5.43 -9.04
N THR A 59 2.77 -5.87 -8.51
CA THR A 59 1.99 -5.09 -7.53
C THR A 59 2.73 -4.96 -6.21
N SER A 60 3.48 -5.99 -5.81
CA SER A 60 4.29 -5.96 -4.59
C SER A 60 5.47 -5.00 -4.72
N ILE A 61 6.20 -5.07 -5.84
CA ILE A 61 7.43 -4.30 -6.05
C ILE A 61 7.13 -2.82 -6.30
N PHE A 62 6.09 -2.52 -7.08
CA PHE A 62 5.66 -1.16 -7.38
C PHE A 62 4.47 -0.74 -6.51
N LYS A 63 4.39 -1.27 -5.29
CA LYS A 63 3.40 -0.84 -4.30
C LYS A 63 3.61 0.64 -4.01
N ARG A 64 2.60 1.46 -4.27
CA ARG A 64 2.60 2.88 -3.90
C ARG A 64 2.86 2.99 -2.40
N ARG A 65 3.99 3.59 -2.02
CA ARG A 65 4.22 4.02 -0.65
C ARG A 65 3.43 5.30 -0.44
N ILE A 66 2.72 5.41 0.68
CA ILE A 66 2.12 6.69 1.05
C ILE A 66 3.24 7.71 1.23
N THR A 67 3.02 8.94 0.79
CA THR A 67 3.97 10.03 1.02
C THR A 67 4.04 10.36 2.51
N ILE A 68 5.10 11.05 2.94
CA ILE A 68 5.21 11.55 4.32
C ILE A 68 4.02 12.47 4.67
N GLN A 69 3.56 13.28 3.72
CA GLN A 69 2.43 14.19 3.90
C GLN A 69 1.11 13.42 4.10
N GLU A 70 0.83 12.42 3.26
CA GLU A 70 -0.34 11.55 3.43
C GLU A 70 -0.30 10.79 4.76
N PHE A 71 0.89 10.27 5.13
CA PHE A 71 1.08 9.58 6.40
C PHE A 71 0.79 10.49 7.61
N LEU A 72 1.33 11.71 7.63
CA LEU A 72 1.08 12.68 8.69
C LEU A 72 -0.39 13.10 8.74
N ALA A 73 -1.02 13.30 7.59
CA ALA A 73 -2.46 13.58 7.52
C ALA A 73 -3.27 12.43 8.14
N HIS A 74 -3.02 11.18 7.74
CA HIS A 74 -3.69 10.03 8.31
C HIS A 74 -3.45 9.87 9.83
N GLN A 75 -2.23 10.18 10.31
CA GLN A 75 -1.92 10.18 11.74
C GLN A 75 -2.76 11.21 12.51
N SER A 76 -2.91 12.42 11.95
CA SER A 76 -3.71 13.50 12.53
C SER A 76 -5.21 13.18 12.54
N TYR A 77 -5.74 12.65 11.43
CA TYR A 77 -7.15 12.26 11.32
C TYR A 77 -7.52 11.09 12.23
N ARG A 78 -6.58 10.16 12.46
CA ARG A 78 -6.83 8.99 13.30
C ARG A 78 -6.70 9.35 14.79
N LYS A 79 -7.70 10.04 15.32
CA LYS A 79 -7.90 10.27 16.77
C LYS A 79 -8.79 9.17 17.37
N LEU A 80 -8.66 8.92 18.68
CA LEU A 80 -9.54 8.03 19.42
C LEU A 80 -10.94 8.65 19.49
N LYS A 81 -11.96 7.94 19.00
CA LYS A 81 -13.35 8.43 19.03
C LYS A 81 -13.98 8.22 20.40
N ARG A 82 -15.03 9.00 20.72
CA ARG A 82 -15.70 8.97 22.03
C ARG A 82 -16.28 7.60 22.40
N ASN A 83 -16.74 6.83 21.40
CA ASN A 83 -17.41 5.54 21.59
C ASN A 83 -16.59 4.38 20.99
N GLU A 84 -15.30 4.58 20.74
CA GLU A 84 -14.43 3.56 20.18
C GLU A 84 -13.67 2.85 21.30
N ILE A 85 -13.56 1.53 21.19
CA ILE A 85 -12.83 0.72 22.16
C ILE A 85 -11.34 0.95 21.95
N LEU A 86 -10.58 1.06 23.04
CA LEU A 86 -9.15 1.38 22.98
C LEU A 86 -8.33 0.38 22.14
N VAL A 87 -8.69 -0.91 22.20
CA VAL A 87 -8.02 -1.97 21.43
C VAL A 87 -8.16 -1.72 19.93
N ASP A 88 -9.39 -1.48 19.44
CA ASP A 88 -9.64 -1.16 18.02
C ASP A 88 -8.87 0.09 17.57
N TYR A 89 -8.72 1.07 18.47
CA TYR A 89 -7.90 2.24 18.23
C TYR A 89 -6.42 1.92 18.06
N ILE A 90 -5.87 1.10 18.96
CA ILE A 90 -4.47 0.68 18.92
C ILE A 90 -4.20 -0.14 17.65
N ASP A 91 -5.07 -1.10 17.32
CA ASP A 91 -4.91 -1.92 16.12
C ASP A 91 -4.92 -1.08 14.85
N ALA A 92 -5.83 -0.12 14.75
CA ALA A 92 -5.86 0.82 13.64
C ALA A 92 -4.61 1.73 13.58
N LYS A 93 -4.06 2.11 14.74
CA LYS A 93 -2.80 2.88 14.80
C LYS A 93 -1.61 2.04 14.36
N VAL A 94 -1.50 0.78 14.79
CA VAL A 94 -0.46 -0.15 14.36
C VAL A 94 -0.53 -0.35 12.84
N ALA A 95 -1.72 -0.65 12.30
CA ALA A 95 -1.93 -0.80 10.85
C ALA A 95 -1.62 0.47 10.04
N LEU A 96 -1.73 1.65 10.66
CA LEU A 96 -1.30 2.91 10.05
C LEU A 96 0.22 3.06 10.06
N LEU A 97 0.88 2.72 11.18
CA LEU A 97 2.35 2.78 11.31
C LEU A 97 3.04 1.79 10.36
N GLU A 98 2.46 0.61 10.11
CA GLU A 98 2.96 -0.35 9.11
C GLU A 98 2.98 0.22 7.68
N LYS A 99 2.18 1.26 7.40
CA LYS A 99 2.16 1.91 6.09
C LYS A 99 3.18 3.03 5.97
N ALA A 100 3.94 3.35 7.02
CA ALA A 100 4.87 4.47 7.01
C ALA A 100 5.88 4.38 5.83
N PRO A 101 6.23 5.52 5.21
CA PRO A 101 7.22 5.53 4.13
C PRO A 101 8.66 5.25 4.60
N PHE A 102 8.87 5.12 5.90
CA PHE A 102 10.16 4.89 6.56
C PHE A 102 10.02 3.78 7.62
N THR A 103 11.14 3.20 8.01
CA THR A 103 11.19 2.15 9.03
C THR A 103 10.88 2.74 10.41
N ILE A 104 9.91 2.15 11.10
CA ILE A 104 9.56 2.50 12.49
C ILE A 104 9.96 1.30 13.36
N THR A 105 10.75 1.54 14.41
CA THR A 105 11.11 0.47 15.34
C THR A 105 9.91 0.10 16.22
N LYS A 106 9.92 -1.11 16.79
CA LYS A 106 8.88 -1.51 17.76
C LYS A 106 8.80 -0.53 18.93
N TYR A 107 9.94 -0.08 19.45
CA TYR A 107 10.00 0.89 20.54
C TYR A 107 9.35 2.23 20.15
N ASP A 108 9.69 2.78 18.98
CA ASP A 108 9.11 4.03 18.50
C ASP A 108 7.60 3.90 18.29
N SER A 109 7.14 2.76 17.76
CA SER A 109 5.71 2.51 17.55
C SER A 109 4.92 2.54 18.87
N ILE A 110 5.46 1.93 19.93
CA ILE A 110 4.86 1.92 21.26
C ILE A 110 4.86 3.33 21.85
N SER A 111 5.98 4.05 21.73
CA SER A 111 6.10 5.44 22.19
C SER A 111 5.07 6.35 21.53
N ILE A 112 4.92 6.28 20.21
CA ILE A 112 3.94 7.06 19.45
C ILE A 112 2.52 6.75 19.92
N ILE A 113 2.13 5.48 19.99
CA ILE A 113 0.78 5.06 20.39
C ILE A 113 0.48 5.54 21.81
N THR A 114 1.42 5.32 22.74
CA THR A 114 1.29 5.71 24.14
C THR A 114 1.15 7.23 24.28
N SER A 115 1.94 8.01 23.53
CA SER A 115 1.84 9.47 23.52
C SER A 115 0.48 9.98 23.00
N CYS A 116 -0.14 9.27 22.05
CA CYS A 116 -1.46 9.61 21.52
C CYS A 116 -2.57 9.30 22.53
N VAL A 117 -2.48 8.15 23.21
CA VAL A 117 -3.43 7.77 24.27
C VAL A 117 -3.30 8.73 25.46
N ALA A 118 -2.07 9.02 25.89
CA ALA A 118 -1.79 9.93 27.00
C ALA A 118 -2.30 11.36 26.72
N ARG A 119 -2.10 11.90 25.51
CA ARG A 119 -2.66 13.21 25.10
C ARG A 119 -4.19 13.26 25.24
N ARG A 120 -4.88 12.16 24.95
CA ARG A 120 -6.33 12.05 25.11
C ARG A 120 -6.74 11.98 26.58
N CYS A 121 -6.03 11.21 27.41
CA CYS A 121 -6.31 11.08 28.84
C CYS A 121 -6.03 12.38 29.61
N MET A 122 -5.02 13.16 29.22
CA MET A 122 -4.64 14.41 29.87
C MET A 122 -5.44 15.64 29.40
N GLY A 123 -6.45 15.47 28.54
CA GLY A 123 -7.34 16.57 28.16
C GLY A 123 -6.72 17.63 27.25
N TYR A 124 -5.60 17.34 26.55
CA TYR A 124 -5.09 18.20 25.48
C TYR A 124 -5.97 18.03 24.23
N LEU A 125 -7.19 18.55 24.31
CA LEU A 125 -8.09 18.80 23.19
C LEU A 125 -8.03 20.30 22.89
N GLU A 126 -7.26 20.65 21.87
CA GLU A 126 -7.70 21.65 20.90
C GLU A 126 -8.19 20.89 19.65
#